data_AF-A0AA38AUH9-F1
#
_entry.id   AF-A0AA38AUH9-F1
#
_cell.length_a   1.000
_cell.length_b   1.000
_cell.length_c   1.000
_cell.angle_alpha   90.00
_cell.angle_beta   90.00
_cell.angle_gamma   90.00
#
_symmetry.space_group_name_H-M   'P 1'
#
loop_
_entity.id
_entity.type
_entity.pdbx_description
1 polymer ?
#
loop_
_entity_poly.entity_id
_entity_poly.type
_entity_poly.pdbx_seq_one_letter_code
_entity_poly.pdbx_strand_id
1 'polypeptide(L)'
;MAYGRTSKSLVVICVKADGGLEYRGVRLSDNAPLHLPITRSSDGTLVASKEGVTYAVSPTQILVSSGDDVIYKDSWIEFKEASFSPTSTSASTSTSASATTTVSTTTVTVTSTPTPTNPRG
;
A
#
# COMPACT_ATOMS: atom_id res chain seq x y z
N MET A 1 -3.99 4.19 21.80
CA MET A 1 -3.09 3.30 21.03
C MET A 1 -3.84 2.82 19.80
N ALA A 2 -3.20 2.77 18.63
CA ALA A 2 -3.77 2.14 17.44
C ALA A 2 -3.11 0.77 17.24
N TYR A 3 -3.79 -0.16 16.59
CA TYR A 3 -3.16 -1.37 16.10
C TYR A 3 -3.73 -1.76 14.73
N GLY A 4 -2.89 -2.35 13.89
CA GLY A 4 -3.24 -2.86 12.58
C GLY A 4 -2.61 -4.22 12.36
N ARG A 5 -3.36 -5.17 11.82
CA ARG A 5 -2.88 -6.50 11.47
C ARG A 5 -3.13 -6.78 10.00
N THR A 6 -2.12 -7.30 9.33
CA THR A 6 -2.20 -7.82 7.97
C THR A 6 -1.88 -9.32 7.98
N SER A 7 -1.90 -9.94 6.81
CA SER A 7 -1.52 -11.35 6.65
C SER A 7 -0.03 -11.60 6.95
N LYS A 8 0.81 -10.56 6.82
CA LYS A 8 2.28 -10.68 6.90
C LYS A 8 2.91 -9.82 7.99
N SER A 9 2.17 -8.90 8.57
CA SER A 9 2.70 -7.89 9.50
C SER A 9 1.72 -7.56 10.61
N LEU A 10 2.26 -7.19 11.76
CA LEU A 10 1.51 -6.63 12.89
C LEU A 10 2.11 -5.28 13.24
N VAL A 11 1.25 -4.27 13.37
CA VAL A 11 1.64 -2.89 13.63
C VAL A 11 0.90 -2.36 14.84
N VAL A 12 1.61 -1.69 15.73
CA VAL A 12 1.04 -0.99 16.88
C VAL A 12 1.60 0.43 16.90
N ILE A 13 0.71 1.40 17.09
CA ILE A 13 1.08 2.80 17.32
C ILE A 13 0.87 3.11 18.79
N CYS A 14 2.00 3.28 19.48
CA CYS A 14 2.06 3.65 20.88
C CYS A 14 2.26 5.15 21.04
N VAL A 15 1.81 5.67 22.18
CA VAL A 15 2.12 7.05 22.60
C VAL A 15 3.07 6.97 23.76
N LYS A 16 4.16 7.69 23.65
CA LYS A 16 5.21 7.76 24.65
C LYS A 16 4.79 8.71 25.76
N ALA A 17 5.46 8.62 26.91
CA ALA A 17 5.14 9.47 28.07
C ALA A 17 5.36 10.97 27.76
N ASP A 18 6.25 11.28 26.82
CA ASP A 18 6.49 12.65 26.31
C ASP A 18 5.40 13.15 25.34
N GLY A 19 4.42 12.30 24.97
CA GLY A 19 3.38 12.62 23.99
C GLY A 19 3.75 12.30 22.55
N GLY A 20 5.01 11.93 22.27
CA GLY A 20 5.46 11.46 20.97
C GLY A 20 4.80 10.15 20.56
N LEU A 21 4.69 9.93 19.25
CA LEU A 21 4.16 8.69 18.68
C LEU A 21 5.31 7.74 18.31
N GLU A 22 5.11 6.45 18.58
CA GLU A 22 6.05 5.41 18.21
C GLU A 22 5.36 4.32 17.40
N TYR A 23 5.96 3.99 16.26
CA TYR A 23 5.59 2.85 15.43
C TYR A 23 6.32 1.61 15.92
N ARG A 24 5.56 0.54 16.18
CA ARG A 24 6.06 -0.79 16.52
C ARG A 24 5.50 -1.79 15.52
N GLY A 25 6.30 -2.14 14.53
CA GLY A 25 5.97 -3.16 13.53
C GLY A 25 6.68 -4.47 13.83
N VAL A 26 6.04 -5.59 13.52
CA VAL A 26 6.67 -6.91 13.47
C VAL A 26 6.30 -7.56 12.14
N ARG A 27 7.31 -8.02 11.40
CA ARG A 27 7.09 -8.87 10.24
C ARG A 27 6.83 -10.29 10.70
N LEU A 28 5.65 -10.84 10.42
CA LEU A 28 5.28 -12.20 10.80
C LEU A 28 6.11 -13.26 10.06
N SER A 29 6.68 -12.92 8.89
CA SER A 29 7.49 -13.86 8.10
C SER A 29 8.82 -14.23 8.76
N ASP A 30 9.44 -13.30 9.49
CA ASP A 30 10.80 -13.43 10.04
C ASP A 30 10.86 -13.00 11.52
N ASN A 31 9.73 -12.64 12.11
CA ASN A 31 9.55 -12.18 13.48
C ASN A 31 10.52 -11.04 13.88
N ALA A 32 10.88 -10.19 12.91
CA ALA A 32 11.76 -9.05 13.13
C ALA A 32 10.96 -7.84 13.65
N PRO A 33 11.20 -7.36 14.90
CA PRO A 33 10.57 -6.16 15.41
C PRO A 33 11.25 -4.90 14.86
N LEU A 34 10.45 -3.88 14.60
CA LEU A 34 10.86 -2.59 14.08
C LEU A 34 10.23 -1.49 14.91
N HIS A 35 11.07 -0.66 15.51
CA HIS A 35 10.66 0.44 16.39
C HIS A 35 11.17 1.75 15.81
N LEU A 36 10.25 2.66 15.50
CA LEU A 36 10.56 3.92 14.81
C LEU A 36 9.79 5.07 15.48
N PRO A 37 10.39 6.27 15.61
CA PRO A 37 9.58 7.45 15.83
C PRO A 37 8.66 7.67 14.62
N ILE A 38 7.39 7.93 14.87
CA ILE A 38 6.40 8.20 13.82
C ILE A 38 5.80 9.58 14.04
N THR A 39 5.49 10.26 12.94
CA THR A 39 4.87 11.59 12.98
C THR A 39 3.50 11.53 12.32
N ARG A 40 2.57 12.32 12.84
CA ARG A 40 1.26 12.48 12.22
C ARG A 40 1.36 13.60 11.18
N SER A 41 1.09 13.26 9.94
CA SER A 41 0.99 14.21 8.84
C SER A 41 -0.32 15.01 8.93
N SER A 42 -0.40 16.13 8.21
CA SER A 42 -1.54 17.05 8.24
C SER A 42 -2.86 16.42 7.78
N ASP A 43 -2.78 15.40 6.94
CA ASP A 43 -3.89 14.57 6.45
C ASP A 43 -4.32 13.47 7.43
N GLY A 44 -3.63 13.33 8.57
CA GLY A 44 -3.93 12.32 9.59
C GLY A 44 -3.23 10.99 9.38
N THR A 45 -2.52 10.81 8.26
CA THR A 45 -1.66 9.65 8.01
C THR A 45 -0.45 9.68 8.93
N LEU A 46 -0.07 8.53 9.47
CA LEU A 46 1.12 8.38 10.30
C LEU A 46 2.29 7.99 9.41
N VAL A 47 3.35 8.79 9.39
CA VAL A 47 4.52 8.60 8.53
C VAL A 47 5.79 8.49 9.37
N ALA A 48 6.55 7.42 9.15
CA ALA A 48 7.87 7.19 9.71
C ALA A 48 8.87 6.94 8.59
N SER A 49 10.12 7.35 8.76
CA SER A 49 11.20 7.10 7.81
C SER A 49 12.40 6.48 8.51
N LYS A 50 13.01 5.47 7.88
CA LYS A 50 14.25 4.82 8.34
C LYS A 50 15.07 4.36 7.15
N GLU A 51 16.33 4.78 7.09
CA GLU A 51 17.30 4.32 6.07
C GLU A 51 16.77 4.42 4.62
N GLY A 52 16.05 5.50 4.29
CA GLY A 52 15.46 5.70 2.96
C GLY A 52 14.14 4.97 2.71
N VAL A 53 13.66 4.18 3.67
CA VAL A 53 12.35 3.52 3.64
C VAL A 53 11.32 4.36 4.40
N THR A 54 10.21 4.66 3.74
CA THR A 54 9.07 5.40 4.29
C THR A 54 7.93 4.44 4.61
N TYR A 55 7.42 4.52 5.83
CA TYR A 55 6.31 3.73 6.36
C TYR A 55 5.13 4.67 6.58
N ALA A 56 4.11 4.55 5.73
CA ALA A 56 2.86 5.29 5.84
C ALA A 56 1.75 4.35 6.32
N VAL A 57 1.13 4.73 7.44
CA VAL A 57 0.05 3.98 8.10
C VAL A 57 -1.19 4.85 8.04
N SER A 58 -2.18 4.40 7.27
CA SER A 58 -3.52 5.01 7.23
C SER A 58 -4.53 4.07 7.91
N PRO A 59 -5.75 4.56 8.22
CA PRO A 59 -6.80 3.70 8.78
C PRO A 59 -7.25 2.55 7.89
N THR A 60 -6.99 2.66 6.58
CA THR A 60 -7.47 1.72 5.57
C THR A 60 -6.39 0.74 5.12
N GLN A 61 -5.12 1.16 5.13
CA GLN A 61 -4.01 0.35 4.63
C GLN A 61 -2.65 0.76 5.25
N ILE A 62 -1.66 -0.10 5.05
CA ILE A 62 -0.25 0.22 5.25
C ILE A 62 0.47 0.26 3.92
N LEU A 63 1.35 1.24 3.78
CA LEU A 63 2.24 1.43 2.66
C LEU A 63 3.67 1.56 3.16
N VAL A 64 4.58 0.84 2.55
CA VAL A 64 6.02 0.96 2.77
C VAL A 64 6.67 1.14 1.41
N SER A 65 7.36 2.26 1.25
CA SER A 65 8.12 2.59 0.05
C SER A 65 9.59 2.78 0.37
N SER A 66 10.46 2.51 -0.59
CA SER A 66 11.89 2.78 -0.54
C SER A 66 12.20 3.77 -1.66
N GLY A 67 12.44 5.03 -1.32
CA GLY A 67 12.44 6.10 -2.33
C GLY A 67 11.10 6.17 -3.07
N ASP A 68 11.15 5.98 -4.39
CA ASP A 68 9.97 6.01 -5.28
C ASP A 68 9.29 4.64 -5.46
N ASP A 69 9.92 3.55 -5.01
CA ASP A 69 9.43 2.19 -5.19
C ASP A 69 8.58 1.72 -4.00
N VAL A 70 7.37 1.22 -4.26
CA VAL A 70 6.53 0.61 -3.23
C VAL A 70 6.96 -0.84 -3.00
N ILE A 71 7.54 -1.12 -1.83
CA ILE A 71 8.02 -2.46 -1.48
C ILE A 71 7.00 -3.29 -0.70
N TYR A 72 6.03 -2.64 -0.04
CA TYR A 72 4.94 -3.33 0.65
C TYR A 72 3.69 -2.46 0.66
N LYS A 73 2.56 -3.04 0.26
CA LYS A 73 1.24 -2.40 0.35
C LYS A 73 0.22 -3.45 0.70
N ASP A 74 -0.53 -3.23 1.77
CA ASP A 74 -1.50 -4.21 2.23
C ASP A 74 -2.65 -3.51 2.96
N SER A 75 -3.85 -4.05 2.80
CA SER A 75 -5.03 -3.56 3.52
C SER A 75 -5.09 -4.21 4.88
N TRP A 76 -5.64 -3.51 5.87
CA TRP A 76 -5.79 -4.10 7.20
C TRP A 76 -6.84 -5.21 7.19
N ILE A 77 -6.45 -6.37 7.72
CA ILE A 77 -7.41 -7.43 8.08
C ILE A 77 -8.18 -6.99 9.32
N GLU A 78 -7.46 -6.38 10.26
CA GLU A 78 -8.03 -5.80 11.47
C GLU A 78 -7.31 -4.49 11.77
N PHE A 79 -8.07 -3.41 11.94
CA PHE A 79 -7.53 -2.12 12.36
C PHE A 79 -8.36 -1.58 13.51
N LYS A 80 -7.68 -1.21 14.60
CA LYS A 80 -8.25 -0.42 15.68
C LYS A 80 -7.57 0.93 15.63
N GLU A 81 -8.37 1.94 15.33
CA GLU A 81 -7.90 3.31 15.35
C GLU A 81 -7.44 3.67 16.76
N ALA A 82 -6.43 4.53 16.85
CA ALA A 82 -6.19 5.17 18.13
C ALA A 82 -7.34 6.14 18.39
N SER A 83 -7.88 6.11 19.61
CA SER A 83 -8.83 7.09 20.12
C SER A 83 -8.24 8.51 20.30
N PHE A 84 -7.15 8.86 19.59
CA PHE A 84 -6.79 10.24 19.34
C PHE A 84 -7.80 10.75 18.34
N SER A 85 -8.85 11.41 18.82
CA SER A 85 -9.93 12.00 18.03
C SER A 85 -9.36 12.58 16.73
N PRO A 86 -9.50 11.91 15.57
CA PRO A 86 -9.34 12.64 14.34
C PRO A 86 -10.48 13.64 14.37
N THR A 87 -10.20 14.94 14.33
CA THR A 87 -11.24 15.89 13.93
C THR A 87 -11.82 15.31 12.65
N SER A 88 -13.08 14.90 12.70
CA SER A 88 -13.79 14.27 11.59
C SER A 88 -13.90 15.27 10.45
N THR A 89 -12.84 15.43 9.68
CA THR A 89 -12.98 15.89 8.31
C THR A 89 -13.12 14.62 7.50
N SER A 90 -14.37 14.34 7.15
CA SER A 90 -14.78 13.36 6.16
C SER A 90 -13.86 13.45 4.95
N ALA A 91 -12.82 12.62 4.89
CA ALA A 91 -12.05 12.42 3.68
C ALA A 91 -12.87 11.49 2.77
N SER A 92 -13.93 12.06 2.20
CA SER A 92 -14.58 11.54 1.01
C SER A 92 -13.63 11.78 -0.18
N THR A 93 -12.46 11.14 -0.19
CA THR A 93 -11.66 11.00 -1.41
C THR A 93 -11.93 9.62 -1.98
N SER A 94 -13.09 9.49 -2.60
CA SER A 94 -13.29 8.56 -3.70
C SER A 94 -12.36 8.98 -4.85
N THR A 95 -11.07 8.66 -4.75
CA THR A 95 -10.21 8.68 -5.93
C THR A 95 -10.57 7.43 -6.73
N SER A 96 -11.63 7.57 -7.53
CA SER A 96 -11.87 6.73 -8.69
C SER A 96 -10.61 6.82 -9.56
N ALA A 97 -9.70 5.88 -9.39
CA ALA A 97 -8.68 5.61 -10.38
C ALA A 97 -9.41 5.01 -11.61
N SER A 98 -10.01 5.89 -12.41
CA SER A 98 -10.26 5.60 -13.81
C SER A 98 -8.90 5.49 -14.48
N ALA A 99 -8.32 4.29 -14.42
CA ALA A 99 -7.24 3.91 -15.31
C ALA A 99 -7.84 3.79 -16.71
N THR A 100 -7.83 4.91 -17.44
CA THR A 100 -7.98 4.88 -18.89
C THR A 100 -6.74 4.19 -19.45
N THR A 101 -6.87 2.91 -19.78
CA THR A 101 -6.04 2.31 -20.82
C THR A 101 -6.97 1.63 -21.82
N THR A 102 -7.54 2.43 -22.72
CA THR A 102 -8.05 1.94 -24.00
C THR A 102 -6.83 1.48 -24.79
N VAL A 103 -6.46 0.21 -24.64
CA VAL A 103 -5.62 -0.46 -25.63
C VAL A 103 -6.50 -0.66 -26.86
N SER A 104 -6.23 0.10 -27.90
CA SER A 104 -6.72 -0.18 -29.25
C SER A 104 -6.07 -1.48 -29.72
N THR A 105 -6.76 -2.60 -29.53
CA THR A 105 -6.46 -3.85 -30.23
C THR A 105 -6.92 -3.69 -31.68
N THR A 106 -6.02 -3.31 -32.57
CA THR A 106 -6.21 -3.53 -34.00
C THR A 106 -6.14 -5.04 -34.23
N THR A 107 -7.31 -5.67 -34.37
CA THR A 107 -7.43 -7.04 -34.86
C THR A 107 -6.93 -7.07 -36.30
N VAL A 108 -5.75 -7.64 -36.49
CA VAL A 108 -5.26 -8.02 -37.82
C VAL A 108 -6.05 -9.28 -38.21
N THR A 109 -7.06 -9.11 -39.05
CA THR A 109 -7.76 -10.24 -39.68
C THR A 109 -6.78 -10.91 -40.63
N VAL A 110 -6.23 -12.05 -40.22
CA VAL A 110 -5.44 -12.91 -41.09
C VAL A 110 -6.40 -13.57 -42.07
N THR A 111 -6.42 -13.06 -43.29
CA THR A 111 -7.06 -13.70 -44.44
C THR A 111 -6.28 -14.98 -44.77
N SER A 112 -6.76 -16.12 -44.29
CA SER A 112 -6.27 -17.42 -44.75
C SER A 112 -6.84 -17.70 -46.14
N THR A 113 -6.09 -17.27 -47.16
CA THR A 113 -6.30 -17.69 -48.56
C THR A 113 -5.69 -19.09 -48.72
N PRO A 114 -6.46 -20.16 -49.01
CA PRO A 114 -5.86 -21.42 -49.42
C PRO A 114 -5.47 -21.29 -50.90
N THR A 115 -4.19 -21.07 -51.19
CA THR A 115 -3.66 -21.21 -52.54
C THR A 115 -2.94 -22.55 -52.66
N PRO A 116 -3.43 -23.49 -53.49
CA PRO A 116 -2.77 -24.76 -53.72
C PRO A 116 -1.59 -24.58 -54.68
N THR A 117 -0.39 -25.05 -54.30
CA THR A 117 0.70 -25.20 -55.27
C THR A 117 1.55 -26.44 -54.96
N ASN A 118 1.33 -27.46 -55.78
CA ASN A 118 2.21 -28.58 -56.14
C ASN A 118 3.50 -28.05 -56.86
N PRO A 119 4.60 -28.78 -57.20
CA PRO A 119 5.18 -30.08 -56.76
C PRO A 119 6.68 -30.02 -56.34
N ARG A 120 7.25 -31.19 -55.94
CA ARG A 120 8.46 -31.86 -56.50
C ARG A 120 9.55 -32.27 -55.49
N GLY A 121 9.73 -33.59 -55.38
CA GLY A 121 10.88 -34.33 -54.87
C GLY A 121 10.75 -35.77 -55.32
#